data_AF-N2AE26-F1
#
_entry.id   AF-N2AE26-F1
#
_cell.length_a   1.000
_cell.length_b   1.000
_cell.length_c   1.000
_cell.angle_alpha   90.00
_cell.angle_beta   90.00
_cell.angle_gamma   90.00
#
_symmetry.space_group_name_H-M   'P 1'
#
loop_
_entity.id
_entity.type
_entity.pdbx_description
1 polymer ?
#
loop_
_entity_poly.entity_id
_entity_poly.type
_entity_poly.pdbx_seq_one_letter_code
_entity_poly.pdbx_strand_id
1 'polypeptide(L)'
;MDFGVTGKLGGYYLAGQYRKNAAAGKSGGVSFAELAAAKAAGQSDVSGMSFKDMWQARYPGAYYHVMDGSAISQGAWDRNDFPLEKFFRDDTDTSAVNWKPTGAEPEATSPQVQSRWNSTLGQKSIIVPPELEEKMKNDPELAKKVMANVENFITSYSATSVRPGRICSWLISLDENGDIEKYRVTGGGGNISGPTEEEQRQFEAEQAAKKKRREEYARLNEESALKRRLMEQEADERYYKDSMTKKAVSIAAYEAAGILK
;
A
#
# COMPACT_ATOMS: atom_id res chain seq x y z
N MET A 1 -13.97 4.48 -34.96
CA MET A 1 -14.27 3.19 -34.31
C MET A 1 -14.38 3.47 -32.82
N ASP A 2 -15.61 3.42 -32.34
CA ASP A 2 -15.97 3.57 -30.93
C ASP A 2 -15.86 2.18 -30.28
N PHE A 3 -15.16 2.09 -29.15
CA PHE A 3 -15.11 0.89 -28.31
C PHE A 3 -15.16 1.33 -26.85
N GLY A 4 -16.37 1.55 -26.36
CA GLY A 4 -16.66 1.51 -24.93
C GLY A 4 -16.62 0.07 -24.42
N VAL A 5 -15.79 -0.19 -23.40
CA VAL A 5 -15.98 -1.29 -22.44
C VAL A 5 -15.53 -0.82 -21.06
N THR A 6 -16.50 -0.58 -20.20
CA THR A 6 -16.35 -0.41 -18.76
C THR A 6 -16.14 -1.78 -18.11
N GLY A 7 -14.90 -2.13 -17.79
CA GLY A 7 -14.54 -3.39 -17.13
C GLY A 7 -14.23 -3.23 -15.65
N LYS A 8 -15.26 -3.30 -14.79
CA LYS A 8 -15.17 -3.31 -13.33
C LYS A 8 -14.60 -4.65 -12.84
N LEU A 9 -13.28 -4.78 -12.73
CA LEU A 9 -12.57 -6.02 -12.37
C LEU A 9 -11.86 -5.97 -11.00
N GLY A 10 -12.53 -5.43 -9.96
CA GLY A 10 -11.96 -5.35 -8.61
C GLY A 10 -12.75 -6.02 -7.48
N GLY A 11 -13.94 -6.57 -7.75
CA GLY A 11 -14.91 -6.86 -6.68
C GLY A 11 -15.08 -8.33 -6.25
N TYR A 12 -14.64 -9.31 -7.04
CA TYR A 12 -15.18 -10.68 -6.90
C TYR A 12 -14.25 -11.70 -6.25
N TYR A 13 -12.99 -11.36 -5.94
CA TYR A 13 -12.07 -12.33 -5.33
C TYR A 13 -12.18 -12.39 -3.80
N LEU A 14 -12.66 -11.32 -3.15
CA LEU A 14 -12.75 -11.27 -1.68
C LEU A 14 -14.03 -11.94 -1.15
N ALA A 15 -15.13 -11.95 -1.89
CA ALA A 15 -16.42 -12.50 -1.44
C ALA A 15 -16.51 -14.04 -1.49
N GLY A 16 -15.56 -14.71 -2.16
CA GLY A 16 -15.56 -16.16 -2.33
C GLY A 16 -15.00 -16.96 -1.14
N GLN A 17 -14.08 -16.38 -0.37
CA GLN A 17 -13.45 -17.08 0.77
C GLN A 17 -14.32 -17.11 2.03
N TYR A 18 -15.17 -16.09 2.26
CA TYR A 18 -16.02 -16.04 3.45
C TYR A 18 -17.19 -17.03 3.44
N ARG A 19 -17.55 -17.61 2.29
CA ARG A 19 -18.67 -18.56 2.19
C ARG A 19 -18.32 -19.99 2.59
N LYS A 20 -17.03 -20.34 2.73
CA LYS A 20 -16.61 -21.73 3.05
C LYS A 20 -16.46 -22.04 4.54
N ASN A 21 -16.41 -21.03 5.42
CA ASN A 21 -16.21 -21.25 6.86
C ASN A 21 -17.51 -21.20 7.69
N ALA A 22 -18.66 -20.99 7.06
CA ALA A 22 -19.96 -20.88 7.75
C ALA A 22 -20.61 -22.23 8.11
N ALA A 23 -19.96 -23.36 7.80
CA ALA A 23 -20.56 -24.69 7.92
C ALA A 23 -19.67 -25.70 8.66
N ALA A 24 -19.10 -25.33 9.81
CA ALA A 24 -18.59 -26.32 10.77
C ALA A 24 -18.41 -25.67 12.16
N GLY A 25 -19.30 -25.99 13.09
CA GLY A 25 -19.13 -25.65 14.52
C GLY A 25 -20.38 -25.09 15.17
N LYS A 26 -21.28 -25.98 15.63
CA LYS A 26 -22.26 -25.61 16.64
C LYS A 26 -21.54 -25.54 18.00
N SER A 27 -21.03 -24.37 18.36
CA SER A 27 -20.71 -24.02 19.75
C SER A 27 -21.66 -22.90 20.17
N GLY A 28 -22.28 -23.03 21.34
CA GLY A 28 -23.35 -22.14 21.84
C GLY A 28 -22.90 -20.72 22.20
N GLY A 29 -22.32 -20.00 21.25
CA GLY A 29 -22.03 -18.57 21.32
C GLY A 29 -23.00 -17.74 20.47
N VAL A 30 -23.15 -16.49 20.86
CA VAL A 30 -23.99 -15.46 20.23
C VAL A 30 -23.65 -15.32 18.74
N SER A 31 -24.67 -15.32 17.86
CA SER A 31 -24.43 -15.33 16.41
C SER A 31 -23.97 -13.95 15.87
N PHE A 32 -23.26 -13.92 14.74
CA PHE A 32 -22.83 -12.66 14.11
C PHE A 32 -23.98 -11.69 13.80
N ALA A 33 -25.16 -12.22 13.46
CA ALA A 33 -26.36 -11.41 13.21
C ALA A 33 -26.87 -10.73 14.49
N GLU A 34 -26.74 -11.40 15.62
CA GLU A 34 -27.13 -10.93 16.95
C GLU A 34 -26.15 -9.85 17.45
N LEU A 35 -24.85 -10.01 17.17
CA LEU A 35 -23.81 -9.01 17.42
C LEU A 35 -24.00 -7.72 16.61
N ALA A 36 -24.35 -7.85 15.32
CA ALA A 36 -24.66 -6.70 14.47
C ALA A 36 -25.91 -5.96 14.94
N ALA A 37 -26.94 -6.69 15.40
CA ALA A 37 -28.18 -6.13 15.93
C ALA A 37 -27.99 -5.41 17.28
N ALA A 38 -27.25 -6.00 18.22
CA ALA A 38 -26.95 -5.39 19.52
C ALA A 38 -26.16 -4.08 19.36
N LYS A 39 -25.21 -4.04 18.42
CA LYS A 39 -24.45 -2.83 18.07
C LYS A 39 -25.32 -1.75 17.42
N ALA A 40 -26.30 -2.13 16.61
CA ALA A 40 -27.28 -1.20 16.04
C ALA A 40 -28.29 -0.67 17.07
N ALA A 41 -28.55 -1.43 18.14
CA ALA A 41 -29.50 -1.08 19.20
C ALA A 41 -28.90 -0.24 20.35
N GLY A 42 -27.59 0.06 20.32
CA GLY A 42 -26.94 0.88 21.36
C GLY A 42 -26.79 0.19 22.72
N GLN A 43 -26.95 -1.14 22.80
CA GLN A 43 -26.65 -1.90 24.00
C GLN A 43 -25.14 -2.10 24.11
N SER A 44 -24.49 -1.35 25.01
CA SER A 44 -23.07 -1.49 25.34
C SER A 44 -22.77 -2.65 26.29
N ASP A 45 -23.78 -3.19 26.97
CA ASP A 45 -23.65 -4.35 27.84
C ASP A 45 -24.19 -5.60 27.16
N VAL A 46 -23.28 -6.32 26.49
CA VAL A 46 -23.58 -7.70 26.10
C VAL A 46 -23.17 -8.59 27.26
N SER A 47 -24.07 -8.70 28.25
CA SER A 47 -23.91 -9.65 29.36
C SER A 47 -23.82 -11.07 28.78
N GLY A 48 -22.64 -11.68 28.82
CA GLY A 48 -22.40 -13.05 28.33
C GLY A 48 -21.44 -13.18 27.14
N MET A 49 -20.86 -12.09 26.62
CA MET A 49 -19.77 -12.21 25.63
C MET A 49 -18.46 -12.66 26.30
N SER A 50 -17.80 -13.66 25.72
CA SER A 50 -16.45 -14.04 26.13
C SER A 50 -15.43 -12.97 25.72
N PHE A 51 -14.25 -12.97 26.34
CA PHE A 51 -13.16 -12.09 25.93
C PHE A 51 -12.78 -12.27 24.44
N LYS A 52 -12.77 -13.53 23.97
CA LYS A 52 -12.58 -13.84 22.55
C LYS A 52 -13.61 -13.15 21.66
N ASP A 53 -14.89 -13.20 22.04
CA ASP A 53 -15.95 -12.58 21.25
C ASP A 53 -15.78 -11.06 21.20
N MET A 54 -15.42 -10.43 22.33
CA MET A 54 -15.16 -8.99 22.38
C MET A 54 -13.97 -8.61 21.49
N TRP A 55 -12.88 -9.37 21.56
CA TRP A 55 -11.69 -9.17 20.73
C TRP A 55 -12.01 -9.24 19.24
N GLN A 56 -12.72 -10.28 18.80
CA GLN A 56 -13.03 -10.51 17.39
C GLN A 56 -14.15 -9.59 16.87
N ALA A 57 -15.08 -9.15 17.74
CA ALA A 57 -16.06 -8.13 17.39
C ALA A 57 -15.40 -6.74 17.22
N ARG A 58 -14.40 -6.42 18.03
CA ARG A 58 -13.64 -5.16 17.94
C ARG A 58 -12.69 -5.17 16.75
N TYR A 59 -12.02 -6.29 16.51
CA TYR A 59 -11.05 -6.47 15.44
C TYR A 59 -11.46 -7.66 14.57
N PRO A 60 -12.35 -7.44 13.56
CA PRO A 60 -12.78 -8.50 12.67
C PRO A 60 -11.61 -9.20 11.98
N GLY A 61 -11.59 -10.53 12.03
CA GLY A 61 -10.50 -11.35 11.48
C GLY A 61 -9.25 -11.42 12.35
N ALA A 62 -9.30 -10.94 13.60
CA ALA A 62 -8.20 -11.10 14.54
C ALA A 62 -8.12 -12.53 15.09
N TYR A 63 -6.89 -12.99 15.32
CA TYR A 63 -6.57 -14.31 15.85
C TYR A 63 -6.55 -14.29 17.38
N TYR A 64 -6.95 -15.41 17.97
CA TYR A 64 -7.10 -15.59 19.40
C TYR A 64 -6.50 -16.92 19.83
N HIS A 65 -5.51 -16.88 20.72
CA HIS A 65 -4.74 -18.05 21.13
C HIS A 65 -4.77 -18.24 22.63
N VAL A 66 -5.22 -19.41 23.10
CA VAL A 66 -5.13 -19.79 24.52
C VAL A 66 -3.89 -20.64 24.72
N MET A 67 -2.80 -20.02 25.14
CA MET A 67 -1.50 -20.68 25.35
C MET A 67 -0.61 -19.85 26.28
N ASP A 68 0.36 -20.51 26.91
CA ASP A 68 1.34 -19.85 27.77
C ASP A 68 2.51 -19.31 26.93
N GLY A 69 2.61 -17.98 26.85
CA GLY A 69 3.69 -17.25 26.17
C GLY A 69 4.88 -16.91 27.07
N SER A 70 4.84 -17.24 28.36
CA SER A 70 5.87 -16.88 29.34
C SER A 70 7.23 -17.52 29.01
N ALA A 71 7.22 -18.71 28.40
CA ALA A 71 8.41 -19.47 28.03
C ALA A 71 9.27 -18.80 26.94
N ILE A 72 8.70 -17.88 26.14
CA ILE A 72 9.46 -17.10 25.18
C ILE A 72 10.11 -15.92 25.90
N SER A 73 11.43 -15.83 25.86
CA SER A 73 12.13 -14.65 26.37
C SER A 73 11.81 -13.43 25.50
N GLN A 74 11.72 -12.24 26.11
CA GLN A 74 11.51 -10.99 25.36
C GLN A 74 12.55 -10.83 24.23
N GLY A 75 13.82 -11.17 24.51
CA GLY A 75 14.89 -11.13 23.52
C GLY A 75 14.68 -12.10 22.34
N ALA A 76 14.04 -13.25 22.54
CA ALA A 76 13.66 -14.12 21.42
C ALA A 76 12.50 -13.53 20.62
N TRP A 77 11.62 -12.78 21.28
CA TRP A 77 10.49 -12.14 20.62
C TRP A 77 10.88 -11.00 19.70
N ASP A 78 11.89 -10.23 20.12
CA ASP A 78 12.37 -9.06 19.40
C ASP A 78 13.28 -9.38 18.21
N ARG A 79 13.58 -10.66 17.97
CA ARG A 79 14.38 -11.04 16.81
C ARG A 79 13.64 -10.97 15.48
N ASN A 80 14.31 -10.55 14.43
CA ASN A 80 13.76 -10.49 13.07
C ASN A 80 13.38 -11.85 12.47
N ASP A 81 13.97 -12.96 12.95
CA ASP A 81 13.64 -14.32 12.52
C ASP A 81 12.51 -14.97 13.31
N PHE A 82 12.02 -14.36 14.39
CA PHE A 82 10.91 -14.88 15.20
C PHE A 82 9.70 -15.26 14.32
N PRO A 83 9.08 -16.45 14.47
CA PRO A 83 7.97 -16.95 13.64
C PRO A 83 6.63 -16.26 13.91
N LEU A 84 6.62 -14.92 13.84
CA LEU A 84 5.47 -14.01 13.95
C LEU A 84 4.26 -14.51 13.16
N GLU A 85 4.47 -14.90 11.90
CA GLU A 85 3.43 -15.31 10.97
C GLU A 85 2.65 -16.54 11.41
N LYS A 86 3.20 -17.36 12.32
CA LYS A 86 2.48 -18.51 12.86
C LYS A 86 1.28 -18.07 13.68
N PHE A 87 1.41 -17.01 14.47
CA PHE A 87 0.34 -16.51 15.34
C PHE A 87 -0.81 -15.83 14.59
N PHE A 88 -0.68 -15.60 13.28
CA PHE A 88 -1.77 -15.10 12.44
C PHE A 88 -2.48 -16.22 11.68
N ARG A 89 -2.66 -17.37 12.34
CA ARG A 89 -3.36 -18.54 11.80
C ARG A 89 -4.12 -19.25 12.91
N ASP A 90 -5.25 -19.85 12.58
CA ASP A 90 -6.08 -20.58 13.56
C ASP A 90 -5.45 -21.88 14.06
N ASP A 91 -4.52 -22.45 13.29
CA ASP A 91 -3.82 -23.72 13.57
C ASP A 91 -2.49 -23.53 14.31
N THR A 92 -2.32 -22.41 15.02
CA THR A 92 -1.11 -22.13 15.79
C THR A 92 -0.92 -23.18 16.89
N ASP A 93 0.19 -23.92 16.84
CA ASP A 93 0.54 -24.92 17.83
C ASP A 93 1.44 -24.34 18.95
N THR A 94 1.68 -25.15 19.98
CA THR A 94 2.60 -24.81 21.08
C THR A 94 4.07 -24.77 20.65
N SER A 95 4.42 -25.20 19.42
CA SER A 95 5.79 -25.07 18.92
C SER A 95 6.16 -23.61 18.68
N ALA A 96 5.17 -22.75 18.38
CA ALA A 96 5.37 -21.33 18.19
C ALA A 96 5.85 -20.64 19.48
N VAL A 97 5.35 -21.08 20.65
CA VAL A 97 5.75 -20.54 21.97
C VAL A 97 6.99 -21.20 22.57
N ASN A 98 7.45 -22.30 21.99
CA ASN A 98 8.69 -22.98 22.39
C ASN A 98 9.86 -22.71 21.42
N TRP A 99 9.69 -21.75 20.50
CA TRP A 99 10.69 -21.44 19.49
C TRP A 99 11.99 -20.92 20.11
N LYS A 100 13.11 -21.32 19.54
CA LYS A 100 14.45 -20.87 19.93
C LYS A 100 15.24 -20.41 18.69
N PRO A 101 16.06 -19.37 18.82
CA PRO A 101 16.90 -18.93 17.72
C PRO A 101 17.95 -19.99 17.38
N THR A 102 18.10 -20.27 16.09
CA THR A 102 19.04 -21.28 15.58
C THR A 102 20.34 -20.68 15.02
N GLY A 103 20.46 -19.36 14.97
CA GLY A 103 21.63 -18.68 14.37
C GLY A 103 21.69 -17.18 14.65
N ALA A 104 22.53 -16.48 13.89
CA ALA A 104 22.62 -15.02 13.91
C ALA A 104 21.28 -14.39 13.52
N GLU A 105 20.92 -13.27 14.15
CA GLU A 105 19.71 -12.55 13.81
C GLU A 105 19.84 -11.96 12.39
N PRO A 106 18.85 -12.17 11.49
CA PRO A 106 18.90 -11.57 10.18
C PRO A 106 18.65 -10.06 10.24
N GLU A 107 19.23 -9.33 9.30
CA GLU A 107 18.99 -7.90 9.13
C GLU A 107 17.50 -7.60 8.87
N ALA A 108 16.97 -6.60 9.56
CA ALA A 108 15.57 -6.16 9.43
C ALA A 108 15.22 -5.74 7.99
N THR A 109 16.20 -5.23 7.25
CA THR A 109 16.06 -4.78 5.85
C THR A 109 16.17 -5.92 4.83
N SER A 110 16.48 -7.14 5.27
CA SER A 110 16.62 -8.27 4.36
C SER A 110 15.28 -8.58 3.67
N PRO A 111 15.29 -8.95 2.37
CA PRO A 111 14.05 -9.24 1.63
C PRO A 111 13.20 -10.35 2.27
N GLN A 112 13.82 -11.33 2.91
CA GLN A 112 13.13 -12.42 3.58
C GLN A 112 12.36 -11.94 4.81
N VAL A 113 12.99 -11.10 5.66
CA VAL A 113 12.33 -10.52 6.83
C VAL A 113 11.20 -9.59 6.40
N GLN A 114 11.46 -8.71 5.44
CA GLN A 114 10.45 -7.79 4.90
C GLN A 114 9.25 -8.53 4.29
N SER A 115 9.48 -9.62 3.55
CA SER A 115 8.41 -10.45 2.98
C SER A 115 7.52 -11.06 4.07
N ARG A 116 8.11 -11.57 5.15
CA ARG A 116 7.37 -12.15 6.29
C ARG A 116 6.58 -11.10 7.07
N TRP A 117 7.12 -9.91 7.30
CA TRP A 117 6.36 -8.83 7.93
C TRP A 117 5.21 -8.37 7.03
N ASN A 118 5.46 -8.23 5.73
CA ASN A 118 4.46 -7.83 4.75
C ASN A 118 3.31 -8.84 4.62
N SER A 119 3.56 -10.14 4.78
CA SER A 119 2.52 -11.17 4.69
C SER A 119 1.48 -11.10 5.80
N THR A 120 1.81 -10.44 6.92
CA THR A 120 0.92 -10.33 8.08
C THR A 120 0.25 -8.97 8.22
N LEU A 121 0.41 -8.08 7.23
CA LEU A 121 0.05 -6.67 7.37
C LEU A 121 -1.39 -6.42 7.79
N GLY A 122 -1.54 -5.61 8.84
CA GLY A 122 -2.84 -5.18 9.36
C GLY A 122 -3.54 -6.22 10.24
N GLN A 123 -2.98 -7.44 10.32
CA GLN A 123 -3.52 -8.51 11.15
C GLN A 123 -3.26 -8.24 12.63
N LYS A 124 -4.14 -8.77 13.48
CA LYS A 124 -4.02 -8.67 14.93
C LYS A 124 -4.16 -10.07 15.52
N SER A 125 -3.30 -10.37 16.49
CA SER A 125 -3.29 -11.63 17.22
C SER A 125 -3.06 -11.34 18.69
N ILE A 126 -3.77 -12.08 19.54
CA ILE A 126 -3.60 -12.01 20.99
C ILE A 126 -3.39 -13.40 21.56
N ILE A 127 -2.44 -13.50 22.48
CA ILE A 127 -2.13 -14.69 23.27
C ILE A 127 -2.65 -14.45 24.70
N VAL A 128 -3.48 -15.37 25.18
CA VAL A 128 -4.11 -15.32 26.49
C VAL A 128 -3.70 -16.58 27.27
N PRO A 129 -3.07 -16.44 28.45
CA PRO A 129 -2.75 -17.58 29.30
C PRO A 129 -4.02 -18.35 29.70
N PRO A 130 -3.98 -19.69 29.78
CA PRO A 130 -5.14 -20.49 30.17
C PRO A 130 -5.76 -20.07 31.51
N GLU A 131 -4.92 -19.67 32.47
CA GLU A 131 -5.40 -19.20 33.78
C GLU A 131 -6.18 -17.88 33.69
N LEU A 132 -5.73 -16.95 32.85
CA LEU A 132 -6.44 -15.69 32.60
C LEU A 132 -7.75 -15.94 31.84
N GLU A 133 -7.74 -16.84 30.86
CA GLU A 133 -8.94 -17.25 30.12
C GLU A 133 -10.03 -17.77 31.08
N GLU A 134 -9.67 -18.65 32.02
CA GLU A 134 -10.60 -19.16 33.02
C GLU A 134 -11.06 -18.08 34.01
N LYS A 135 -10.18 -17.18 34.45
CA LYS A 135 -10.56 -16.03 35.30
C LYS A 135 -11.60 -15.15 34.59
N MET A 136 -11.38 -14.81 33.32
CA MET A 136 -12.27 -13.96 32.54
C MET A 136 -13.62 -14.61 32.21
N LYS A 137 -13.69 -15.95 32.11
CA LYS A 137 -14.97 -16.67 31.99
C LYS A 137 -15.84 -16.53 33.24
N ASN A 138 -15.21 -16.51 34.41
CA ASN A 138 -15.90 -16.40 35.70
C ASN A 138 -16.13 -14.94 36.12
N ASP A 139 -15.35 -14.00 35.60
CA ASP A 139 -15.45 -12.57 35.86
C ASP A 139 -15.54 -11.76 34.54
N PRO A 140 -16.76 -11.49 34.04
CA PRO A 140 -16.97 -10.67 32.85
C PRO A 140 -16.46 -9.23 32.98
N GLU A 141 -16.39 -8.67 34.20
CA GLU A 141 -15.90 -7.31 34.41
C GLU A 141 -14.38 -7.25 34.26
N LEU A 142 -13.67 -8.30 34.69
CA LEU A 142 -12.25 -8.47 34.38
C LEU A 142 -12.04 -8.53 32.86
N ALA A 143 -12.83 -9.32 32.13
CA ALA A 143 -12.72 -9.42 30.68
C ALA A 143 -12.89 -8.06 29.96
N LYS A 144 -13.88 -7.26 30.39
CA LYS A 144 -14.07 -5.88 29.89
C LYS A 144 -12.87 -4.99 30.19
N LYS A 145 -12.33 -5.05 31.41
CA LYS A 145 -11.16 -4.27 31.83
C LYS A 145 -9.94 -4.61 30.98
N VAL A 146 -9.67 -5.90 30.75
CA VAL A 146 -8.56 -6.36 29.91
C VAL A 146 -8.74 -5.87 28.47
N MET A 147 -9.94 -5.97 27.91
CA MET A 147 -10.21 -5.47 26.55
C MET A 147 -9.95 -3.97 26.43
N ALA A 148 -10.42 -3.18 27.40
CA ALA A 148 -10.20 -1.74 27.42
C ALA A 148 -8.70 -1.40 27.51
N ASN A 149 -7.93 -2.16 28.30
CA ASN A 149 -6.48 -2.00 28.40
C ASN A 149 -5.79 -2.23 27.05
N VAL A 150 -6.11 -3.34 26.38
CA VAL A 150 -5.55 -3.68 25.05
C VAL A 150 -5.95 -2.65 24.00
N GLU A 151 -7.21 -2.20 23.99
CA GLU A 151 -7.68 -1.18 23.05
C GLU A 151 -6.95 0.16 23.25
N ASN A 152 -6.80 0.59 24.51
CA ASN A 152 -6.08 1.80 24.86
C ASN A 152 -4.60 1.71 24.48
N PHE A 153 -3.98 0.56 24.69
CA PHE A 153 -2.59 0.31 24.28
C PHE A 153 -2.43 0.45 22.76
N ILE A 154 -3.24 -0.26 21.96
CA ILE A 154 -3.17 -0.19 20.50
C ILE A 154 -3.41 1.24 20.01
N THR A 155 -4.40 1.93 20.58
CA THR A 155 -4.77 3.30 20.18
C THR A 155 -3.67 4.30 20.53
N SER A 156 -3.17 4.28 21.76
CA SER A 156 -2.11 5.19 22.22
C SER A 156 -0.80 4.95 21.48
N TYR A 157 -0.39 3.69 21.31
CA TYR A 157 0.83 3.34 20.59
C TYR A 157 0.74 3.72 19.11
N SER A 158 -0.42 3.51 18.47
CA SER A 158 -0.65 3.96 17.09
C SER A 158 -0.54 5.48 16.95
N ALA A 159 -0.97 6.24 17.95
CA ALA A 159 -0.92 7.71 17.92
C ALA A 159 0.48 8.27 18.20
N THR A 160 1.27 7.63 19.07
CA THR A 160 2.55 8.17 19.55
C THR A 160 3.78 7.57 18.87
N SER A 161 3.70 6.30 18.47
CA SER A 161 4.87 5.49 18.10
C SER A 161 4.82 5.01 16.65
N VAL A 162 3.66 5.03 16.01
CA VAL A 162 3.48 4.63 14.61
C VAL A 162 3.43 5.87 13.73
N ARG A 163 4.20 5.87 12.63
CA ARG A 163 4.12 6.97 11.65
C ARG A 163 2.72 7.00 11.01
N PRO A 164 2.11 8.19 10.85
CA PRO A 164 0.81 8.32 10.20
C PRO A 164 0.76 7.61 8.84
N GLY A 165 -0.34 6.89 8.60
CA GLY A 165 -0.58 6.16 7.35
C GLY A 165 0.02 4.76 7.28
N ARG A 166 0.91 4.35 8.22
CA ARG A 166 1.44 2.97 8.29
C ARG A 166 0.32 1.97 8.60
N ILE A 167 0.39 0.81 7.94
CA ILE A 167 -0.42 -0.35 8.30
C ILE A 167 0.43 -1.22 9.23
N CYS A 168 -0.09 -1.50 10.42
CA CYS A 168 0.63 -2.27 11.45
C CYS A 168 -0.09 -3.57 11.77
N SER A 169 0.72 -4.62 11.93
CA SER A 169 0.34 -5.89 12.49
C SER A 169 0.71 -5.95 13.96
N TRP A 170 -0.15 -6.60 14.76
CA TRP A 170 -0.03 -6.63 16.21
C TRP A 170 -0.01 -8.07 16.70
N LEU A 171 1.04 -8.43 17.44
CA LEU A 171 1.08 -9.63 18.27
C LEU A 171 1.19 -9.17 19.72
N ILE A 172 0.18 -9.49 20.54
CA ILE A 172 0.09 -9.08 21.94
C ILE A 172 0.01 -10.34 22.79
N SER A 173 0.68 -10.36 23.93
CA SER A 173 0.47 -11.40 24.94
C SER A 173 0.17 -10.78 26.28
N LEU A 174 -0.73 -11.44 26.98
CA LEU A 174 -1.16 -11.07 28.30
C LEU A 174 -0.46 -11.94 29.35
N ASP A 175 -0.33 -11.40 30.56
CA ASP A 175 0.04 -12.17 31.74
C ASP A 175 -1.21 -12.77 32.44
N GLU A 176 -1.02 -13.43 33.57
CA GLU A 176 -2.12 -14.03 34.36
C GLU A 176 -3.08 -13.00 34.99
N ASN A 177 -2.72 -11.72 35.01
CA ASN A 177 -3.52 -10.60 35.55
C ASN A 177 -4.27 -9.84 34.45
N GLY A 178 -3.97 -10.10 33.18
CA GLY A 178 -4.53 -9.39 32.04
C GLY A 178 -3.79 -8.11 31.68
N ASP A 179 -2.58 -7.93 32.19
CA ASP A 179 -1.66 -6.89 31.75
C ASP A 179 -0.89 -7.36 30.51
N ILE A 180 -0.49 -6.39 29.68
CA ILE A 180 0.30 -6.68 28.48
C ILE A 180 1.72 -6.99 28.93
N GLU A 181 2.04 -8.28 29.03
CA GLU A 181 3.38 -8.75 29.43
C GLU A 181 4.41 -8.34 28.40
N LYS A 182 4.05 -8.52 27.13
CA LYS A 182 4.98 -8.41 26.02
C LYS A 182 4.17 -8.14 24.73
N TYR A 183 4.79 -7.52 23.72
CA TYR A 183 4.15 -7.28 22.42
C TYR A 183 5.17 -7.13 21.30
N ARG A 184 4.70 -7.32 20.07
CA ARG A 184 5.44 -7.03 18.84
C ARG A 184 4.55 -6.33 17.82
N VAL A 185 5.02 -5.16 17.37
CA VAL A 185 4.39 -4.38 16.30
C VAL A 185 5.28 -4.44 15.08
N THR A 186 4.75 -4.92 13.96
CA THR A 186 5.45 -4.84 12.67
C THR A 186 4.65 -3.92 11.75
N GLY A 187 5.35 -3.01 11.10
CA GLY A 187 4.75 -2.02 10.21
C GLY A 187 5.27 -2.20 8.80
N GLY A 188 4.37 -2.10 7.83
CA GLY A 188 4.72 -2.18 6.42
C GLY A 188 3.66 -1.47 5.59
N GLY A 189 4.06 -0.98 4.43
CA GLY A 189 3.20 -0.08 3.67
C GLY A 189 2.81 1.18 4.45
N GLY A 190 1.84 1.90 3.90
CA GLY A 190 1.49 3.24 4.36
C GLY A 190 2.30 4.30 3.66
N ASN A 191 1.71 4.84 2.58
CA ASN A 191 2.26 5.85 1.69
C ASN A 191 3.67 5.47 1.16
N ILE A 192 3.79 5.09 -0.12
CA ILE A 192 4.18 6.09 -1.13
C ILE A 192 3.97 7.49 -0.52
N SER A 193 4.93 7.98 0.26
CA SER A 193 4.96 9.41 0.55
C SER A 193 5.10 10.01 -0.84
N GLY A 194 3.99 10.44 -1.42
CA GLY A 194 4.04 11.34 -2.53
C GLY A 194 4.95 12.50 -2.11
N PRO A 195 5.70 13.08 -3.06
CA PRO A 195 6.52 14.24 -2.78
C PRO A 195 5.73 15.23 -1.93
N THR A 196 6.39 15.81 -0.93
CA THR A 196 5.88 16.88 -0.07
C THR A 196 5.26 17.97 -0.96
N GLU A 197 4.30 18.78 -0.48
CA GLU A 197 3.72 19.87 -1.31
C GLU A 197 4.78 20.76 -1.97
N GLU A 198 5.92 20.97 -1.31
CA GLU A 198 7.05 21.71 -1.84
C GLU A 198 7.73 20.97 -3.01
N GLU A 199 7.91 19.66 -2.90
CA GLU A 199 8.50 18.81 -3.94
C GLU A 199 7.53 18.67 -5.13
N GLN A 200 6.21 18.65 -4.90
CA GLN A 200 5.20 18.71 -5.96
C GLN A 200 5.23 20.03 -6.72
N ARG A 201 5.31 21.17 -5.99
CA ARG A 201 5.46 22.49 -6.61
C ARG A 201 6.76 22.61 -7.40
N GLN A 202 7.87 22.07 -6.90
CA GLN A 202 9.13 22.03 -7.65
C GLN A 202 9.01 21.18 -8.92
N PHE A 203 8.39 20.01 -8.83
CA PHE A 203 8.19 19.13 -9.98
C PHE A 203 7.28 19.77 -11.03
N GLU A 204 6.17 20.40 -10.63
CA GLU A 204 5.28 21.13 -11.53
C GLU A 204 5.99 22.32 -12.20
N ALA A 205 6.76 23.09 -11.44
CA ALA A 205 7.56 24.21 -11.97
C ALA A 205 8.63 23.72 -12.97
N GLU A 206 9.30 22.60 -12.68
CA GLU A 206 10.29 22.00 -13.57
C GLU A 206 9.64 21.49 -14.86
N GLN A 207 8.47 20.84 -14.76
CA GLN A 207 7.72 20.38 -15.93
C GLN A 207 7.21 21.55 -16.78
N ALA A 208 6.71 22.61 -16.15
CA ALA A 208 6.30 23.83 -16.86
C ALA A 208 7.49 24.50 -17.57
N ALA A 209 8.67 24.57 -16.94
CA ALA A 209 9.88 25.09 -17.56
C ALA A 209 10.37 24.20 -18.72
N LYS A 210 10.31 22.89 -18.56
CA LYS A 210 10.61 21.93 -19.64
C LYS A 210 9.64 22.08 -20.82
N LYS A 211 8.35 22.27 -20.55
CA LYS A 211 7.34 22.51 -21.59
C LYS A 211 7.62 23.81 -22.35
N LYS A 212 7.86 24.93 -21.64
CA LYS A 212 8.21 26.22 -22.26
C LYS A 212 9.46 26.12 -23.14
N ARG A 213 10.51 25.44 -22.67
CA ARG A 213 11.71 25.20 -23.49
C ARG A 213 11.39 24.44 -24.77
N ARG A 214 10.57 23.38 -24.69
CA ARG A 214 10.18 22.62 -25.89
C ARG A 214 9.38 23.46 -26.88
N GLU A 215 8.47 24.29 -26.40
CA GLU A 215 7.69 25.21 -27.25
C GLU A 215 8.58 26.27 -27.91
N GLU A 216 9.54 26.84 -27.19
CA GLU A 216 10.51 27.78 -27.74
C GLU A 216 11.42 27.13 -28.78
N TYR A 217 11.94 25.93 -28.49
CA TYR A 217 12.71 25.16 -29.46
C TYR A 217 11.89 24.82 -30.71
N ALA A 218 10.62 24.45 -30.55
CA ALA A 218 9.72 24.19 -31.68
C ALA A 218 9.53 25.46 -32.54
N ARG A 219 9.29 26.62 -31.90
CA ARG A 219 9.14 27.90 -32.60
C ARG A 219 10.41 28.30 -33.36
N LEU A 220 11.59 28.18 -32.74
CA LEU A 220 12.86 28.46 -33.38
C LEU A 220 13.12 27.53 -34.57
N ASN A 221 12.75 26.25 -34.44
CA ASN A 221 12.87 25.29 -35.52
C ASN A 221 11.94 25.64 -36.70
N GLU A 222 10.68 26.00 -36.43
CA GLU A 222 9.74 26.48 -37.46
C GLU A 222 10.22 27.77 -38.14
N GLU A 223 10.71 28.75 -37.38
CA GLU A 223 11.28 29.98 -37.94
C GLU A 223 12.50 29.69 -38.82
N SER A 224 13.37 28.77 -38.39
CA SER A 224 14.53 28.35 -39.18
C SER A 224 14.12 27.63 -40.48
N ALA A 225 13.06 26.81 -40.43
CA ALA A 225 12.52 26.13 -41.60
C ALA A 225 11.91 27.12 -42.60
N LEU A 226 11.20 28.15 -42.12
CA LEU A 226 10.68 29.22 -42.94
C LEU A 226 11.78 30.04 -43.61
N LYS A 227 12.83 30.42 -42.86
CA LYS A 227 14.00 31.12 -43.44
C LYS A 227 14.68 30.29 -44.52
N ARG A 228 14.83 28.98 -44.32
CA ARG A 228 15.38 28.07 -45.34
C ARG A 228 14.52 28.05 -46.60
N ARG A 229 13.20 27.94 -46.45
CA ARG A 229 12.26 27.98 -47.60
C ARG A 229 12.33 29.31 -48.36
N LEU A 230 12.41 30.43 -47.65
CA LEU A 230 12.53 31.75 -48.29
C LEU A 230 13.85 31.88 -49.06
N MET A 231 14.97 31.44 -48.48
CA MET A 231 16.26 31.45 -49.17
C MET A 231 16.26 30.54 -50.41
N GLU A 232 15.60 29.39 -50.35
CA GLU A 232 15.43 28.48 -51.49
C GLU A 232 14.61 29.13 -52.60
N GLN A 233 13.47 29.76 -52.26
CA GLN A 233 12.66 30.52 -53.23
C GLN A 233 13.44 31.67 -53.87
N GLU A 234 14.17 32.46 -53.08
CA GLU A 234 15.00 33.55 -53.61
C GLU A 234 16.12 33.02 -54.53
N ALA A 235 16.73 31.88 -54.19
CA ALA A 235 17.75 31.26 -55.02
C ALA A 235 17.17 30.75 -56.35
N ASP A 236 16.00 30.11 -56.31
CA ASP A 236 15.28 29.63 -57.49
C ASP A 236 14.84 30.80 -58.39
N GLU A 237 14.33 31.89 -57.82
CA GLU A 237 13.97 33.09 -58.59
C GLU A 237 15.19 33.73 -59.26
N ARG A 238 16.33 33.81 -58.56
CA ARG A 238 17.58 34.32 -59.14
C ARG A 238 18.06 33.43 -60.26
N TYR A 239 18.04 32.10 -60.06
CA TYR A 239 18.40 31.14 -61.09
C TYR A 239 17.51 31.25 -62.33
N TYR A 240 16.19 31.38 -62.14
CA TYR A 240 15.24 31.55 -63.23
C TYR A 240 15.49 32.85 -64.00
N LYS A 241 15.70 33.98 -63.32
CA LYS A 241 16.01 35.27 -63.95
C LYS A 241 17.32 35.23 -64.74
N ASP A 242 18.36 34.63 -64.18
CA ASP A 242 19.66 34.46 -64.86
C ASP A 242 19.52 33.57 -66.11
N SER A 243 18.80 32.45 -65.99
CA SER A 243 18.50 31.56 -67.11
C SER A 243 17.75 32.27 -68.25
N MET A 244 16.71 33.04 -67.92
CA MET A 244 15.96 33.85 -68.89
C MET A 244 16.83 34.91 -69.55
N THR A 245 17.71 35.56 -68.79
CA THR A 245 18.65 36.57 -69.31
C THR A 245 19.65 35.94 -70.27
N LYS A 246 20.26 34.80 -69.90
CA LYS A 246 21.16 34.04 -70.77
C LYS A 246 20.48 33.60 -72.06
N LYS A 247 19.23 33.15 -71.99
CA LYS A 247 18.44 32.76 -73.15
C LYS A 247 18.12 33.96 -74.06
N ALA A 248 17.79 35.13 -73.50
CA ALA A 248 17.58 36.34 -74.28
C ALA A 248 18.87 36.81 -74.98
N VAL A 249 20.01 36.77 -74.28
CA VAL A 249 21.32 37.12 -74.84
C VAL A 249 21.71 36.15 -75.97
N SER A 250 21.47 34.86 -75.81
CA SER A 250 21.78 33.89 -76.87
C SER A 250 20.89 34.09 -78.10
N ILE A 251 19.58 34.32 -77.92
CA ILE A 251 18.66 34.63 -79.03
C ILE A 251 19.13 35.88 -79.78
N ALA A 252 19.42 36.98 -79.07
CA ALA A 252 19.92 38.21 -79.69
C ALA A 252 21.25 38.00 -80.44
N ALA A 253 22.15 37.17 -79.91
CA ALA A 253 23.41 36.82 -80.57
C ALA A 253 23.18 36.00 -81.86
N TYR A 254 22.25 35.03 -81.85
CA TYR A 254 21.90 34.23 -83.03
C TYR A 254 21.18 35.06 -84.11
N GLU A 255 20.34 36.02 -83.73
CA GLU A 255 19.72 37.00 -84.63
C GLU A 255 20.78 37.94 -85.25
N ALA A 256 21.69 38.49 -84.45
CA ALA A 256 22.77 39.35 -84.94
C ALA A 256 23.76 38.64 -85.88
N ALA A 257 23.94 37.32 -85.70
CA ALA A 257 24.76 36.48 -86.57
C ALA A 257 24.03 36.04 -87.86
N GLY A 258 22.75 36.39 -88.04
CA GLY A 258 21.95 36.03 -89.22
C GLY A 258 21.60 34.55 -89.34
N ILE A 259 21.69 33.80 -88.23
CA ILE A 259 21.48 32.34 -88.18
C ILE A 259 19.99 32.00 -87.98
N LEU A 260 19.23 32.90 -87.35
CA LEU A 260 17.77 32.80 -87.23
C LEU A 260 17.11 33.70 -88.29
N LYS A 261 16.31 33.09 -89.17
CA LYS A 261 15.34 33.73 -90.06
C LYS A 261 13.95 33.22 -89.74
#